data_AF-A0A367MAS6-F1
#
_entry.id   AF-A0A367MAS6-F1
#
_cell.length_a   1.000
_cell.length_b   1.000
_cell.length_c   1.000
_cell.angle_alpha   90.00
_cell.angle_beta   90.00
_cell.angle_gamma   90.00
#
_symmetry.space_group_name_H-M   'P 1'
#
loop_
_entity.id
_entity.type
_entity.pdbx_description
1 polymer ?
#
loop_
_entity_poly.entity_id
_entity_poly.type
_entity_poly.pdbx_seq_one_letter_code
_entity_poly.pdbx_strand_id
1 'polypeptide(L)'
;MMKAPQPEVVATASRQNPGETLRQAREQKGLSLSQVAGQLNLTENSLRQLENGAFDKLPGHTFSRGYIRAYAKLMGLDQAELVNSFDHFTGTNASGSTVQSLGRVAEPVRLSRNVLRIVSLLLLALLIGFGDFRWQEHS
;
A
#
# COMPACT_ATOMS: atom_id res chain seq x y z
N MET A 1 25.82 -9.37 40.60
CA MET A 1 25.32 -9.79 39.26
C MET A 1 24.11 -10.67 39.44
N MET A 2 22.99 -10.38 38.78
CA MET A 2 21.91 -11.31 38.37
C MET A 2 20.80 -10.45 37.77
N LYS A 3 20.85 -10.24 36.45
CA LYS A 3 19.80 -9.55 35.68
C LYS A 3 18.62 -10.52 35.58
N ALA A 4 17.50 -10.18 36.22
CA ALA A 4 16.26 -10.92 36.08
C ALA A 4 15.83 -10.97 34.59
N PRO A 5 15.36 -12.12 34.08
CA PRO A 5 14.75 -12.19 32.76
C PRO A 5 13.37 -11.55 32.87
N GLN A 6 13.28 -10.28 32.50
CA GLN A 6 11.97 -9.64 32.37
C GLN A 6 11.21 -10.31 31.21
N PRO A 7 9.96 -10.72 31.41
CA PRO A 7 9.09 -11.18 30.35
C PRO A 7 8.67 -9.98 29.48
N GLU A 8 9.42 -9.71 28.42
CA GLU A 8 9.11 -8.71 27.39
C GLU A 8 7.98 -9.24 26.47
N VAL A 9 6.78 -9.45 27.03
CA VAL A 9 5.61 -9.93 26.26
C VAL A 9 4.38 -9.02 26.37
N VAL A 10 4.51 -7.78 26.88
CA VAL A 10 3.30 -6.96 27.21
C VAL A 10 3.27 -5.55 26.59
N ALA A 11 4.05 -5.26 25.54
CA ALA A 11 4.06 -3.91 24.91
C ALA A 11 3.37 -3.80 23.53
N THR A 12 2.46 -4.72 23.17
CA THR A 12 1.71 -4.70 21.89
C THR A 12 0.20 -4.55 22.07
N ALA A 13 -0.26 -3.91 23.14
CA ALA A 13 -1.66 -3.46 23.22
C ALA A 13 -1.80 -2.10 22.52
N SER A 14 -2.69 -2.02 21.52
CA SER A 14 -3.20 -0.83 20.82
C SER A 14 -2.45 -0.28 19.59
N ARG A 15 -1.75 -1.10 18.80
CA ARG A 15 -1.46 -0.76 17.38
C ARG A 15 -2.33 -1.65 16.49
N GLN A 16 -3.12 -1.05 15.59
CA GLN A 16 -3.97 -1.82 14.69
C GLN A 16 -3.11 -2.67 13.75
N ASN A 17 -3.34 -3.98 13.75
CA ASN A 17 -2.64 -4.91 12.86
C ASN A 17 -3.17 -4.73 11.42
N PRO A 18 -2.36 -4.29 10.44
CA PRO A 18 -2.79 -4.15 9.06
C PRO A 18 -3.13 -5.50 8.40
N GLY A 19 -2.56 -6.60 8.90
CA GLY A 19 -2.87 -7.96 8.46
C GLY A 19 -4.32 -8.35 8.73
N GLU A 20 -4.89 -7.86 9.83
CA GLU A 20 -6.29 -8.12 10.18
C GLU A 20 -7.24 -7.46 9.18
N THR A 21 -6.94 -6.23 8.73
CA THR A 21 -7.72 -5.56 7.66
C THR A 21 -7.68 -6.35 6.36
N LEU A 22 -6.52 -6.89 5.98
CA LEU A 22 -6.37 -7.74 4.78
C LEU A 22 -7.16 -9.04 4.91
N ARG A 23 -7.13 -9.67 6.09
CA ARG A 23 -7.91 -10.87 6.39
C ARG A 23 -9.40 -10.61 6.25
N GLN A 24 -9.91 -9.55 6.86
CA GLN A 24 -11.32 -9.19 6.80
C GLN A 24 -11.78 -8.95 5.36
N ALA A 25 -10.98 -8.23 4.56
CA ALA A 25 -11.30 -8.00 3.15
C ALA A 25 -11.31 -9.32 2.33
N ARG A 26 -10.42 -10.27 2.65
CA ARG A 26 -10.42 -11.60 2.01
C ARG A 26 -11.68 -12.39 2.39
N GLU A 27 -12.02 -12.42 3.66
CA GLU A 27 -13.19 -13.14 4.17
C GLU A 27 -14.50 -12.54 3.63
N GLN A 28 -14.60 -11.21 3.51
CA GLN A 28 -15.74 -10.53 2.87
C GLN A 28 -15.91 -10.91 1.39
N LYS A 29 -14.80 -11.19 0.69
CA LYS A 29 -14.83 -11.68 -0.69
C LYS A 29 -15.04 -13.19 -0.80
N GLY A 30 -15.18 -13.91 0.32
CA GLY A 30 -15.35 -15.36 0.35
C GLY A 30 -14.12 -16.13 -0.18
N LEU A 31 -12.95 -15.52 -0.18
CA LEU A 31 -11.72 -16.12 -0.72
C LEU A 31 -11.00 -16.95 0.35
N SER A 32 -10.53 -18.14 -0.02
CA SER A 32 -9.68 -18.94 0.86
C SER A 32 -8.27 -18.36 0.93
N LEU A 33 -7.56 -18.68 2.02
CA LEU A 33 -6.16 -18.32 2.18
C LEU A 33 -5.30 -18.90 1.02
N SER A 34 -5.59 -20.14 0.61
CA SER A 34 -4.88 -20.83 -0.48
C SER A 34 -5.08 -20.16 -1.84
N GLN A 35 -6.29 -19.69 -2.14
CA GLN A 35 -6.58 -18.97 -3.37
C GLN A 35 -5.79 -17.66 -3.47
N VAL A 36 -5.75 -16.90 -2.37
CA VAL A 36 -4.99 -15.64 -2.32
C VAL A 36 -3.49 -15.91 -2.37
N ALA A 37 -3.00 -16.92 -1.64
CA ALA A 37 -1.60 -17.32 -1.66
C ALA A 37 -1.14 -17.67 -3.09
N GLY A 38 -1.95 -18.45 -3.83
CA GLY A 38 -1.69 -18.77 -5.23
C GLY A 38 -1.68 -17.53 -6.15
N GLN A 39 -2.63 -16.60 -5.99
CA GLN A 39 -2.69 -15.38 -6.80
C GLN A 39 -1.51 -14.42 -6.54
N LEU A 40 -0.98 -14.42 -5.32
CA LEU A 40 0.14 -13.58 -4.92
C LEU A 40 1.50 -14.25 -5.11
N ASN A 41 1.55 -15.53 -5.53
CA ASN A 41 2.75 -16.36 -5.55
C ASN A 41 3.48 -16.39 -4.19
N LEU A 42 2.70 -16.49 -3.11
CA LEU A 42 3.19 -16.59 -1.74
C LEU A 42 2.84 -17.96 -1.16
N THR A 43 3.58 -18.37 -0.13
CA THR A 43 3.19 -19.55 0.65
C THR A 43 2.01 -19.19 1.55
N GLU A 44 1.13 -20.16 1.80
CA GLU A 44 0.04 -19.98 2.78
C GLU A 44 0.56 -19.61 4.16
N ASN A 45 1.73 -20.13 4.55
CA ASN A 45 2.36 -19.81 5.82
C ASN A 45 2.74 -18.31 5.91
N SER A 46 3.36 -17.76 4.87
CA SER A 46 3.68 -16.34 4.80
C SER A 46 2.43 -15.46 4.85
N LEU A 47 1.37 -15.87 4.14
CA LEU A 47 0.11 -15.14 4.14
C LEU A 47 -0.58 -15.17 5.53
N ARG A 48 -0.55 -16.33 6.20
CA ARG A 48 -1.06 -16.51 7.56
C ARG A 48 -0.28 -15.67 8.58
N GLN A 49 1.04 -15.62 8.45
CA GLN A 49 1.89 -14.75 9.27
C GLN A 49 1.56 -13.28 9.05
N LEU A 50 1.32 -12.88 7.80
CA LEU A 50 0.90 -11.53 7.44
C LEU A 50 -0.43 -11.17 8.12
N GLU A 51 -1.46 -12.02 7.97
CA GLU A 51 -2.78 -11.80 8.58
C GLU A 51 -2.69 -11.71 10.12
N ASN A 52 -1.87 -12.56 10.74
CA ASN A 52 -1.67 -12.59 12.18
C ASN A 52 -0.77 -11.46 12.73
N GLY A 53 -0.21 -10.61 11.86
CA GLY A 53 0.73 -9.55 12.26
C GLY A 53 2.10 -10.07 12.74
N ALA A 54 2.42 -11.34 12.45
CA ALA A 54 3.68 -11.98 12.80
C ALA A 54 4.78 -11.65 11.77
N PHE A 55 5.04 -10.35 11.58
CA PHE A 55 5.97 -9.84 10.58
C PHE A 55 7.44 -10.16 10.87
N ASP A 56 7.75 -10.47 12.14
CA ASP A 56 9.03 -11.00 12.62
C ASP A 56 9.39 -12.37 12.00
N LYS A 57 8.38 -13.14 11.57
CA LYS A 57 8.55 -14.45 10.96
C LYS A 57 8.71 -14.41 9.43
N LEU A 58 8.57 -13.23 8.83
CA LEU A 58 8.73 -13.02 7.39
C LEU A 58 10.21 -12.74 7.05
N PRO A 59 10.62 -12.83 5.77
CA PRO A 59 12.00 -12.60 5.33
C PRO A 59 12.56 -11.17 5.53
N GLY A 60 11.84 -10.30 6.26
CA GLY A 60 12.21 -8.92 6.55
C GLY A 60 11.10 -7.92 6.22
N HIS A 61 11.23 -6.70 6.78
CA HIS A 61 10.20 -5.65 6.63
C HIS A 61 10.07 -5.13 5.19
N THR A 62 11.14 -5.15 4.40
CA THR A 62 11.09 -4.78 2.97
C THR A 62 10.18 -5.71 2.18
N PHE A 63 10.33 -7.02 2.37
CA PHE A 63 9.47 -8.03 1.75
C PHE A 63 8.04 -7.94 2.27
N SER A 64 7.88 -7.73 3.59
CA SER A 64 6.58 -7.57 4.24
C SER A 64 5.79 -6.39 3.63
N ARG A 65 6.43 -5.24 3.40
CA ARG A 65 5.79 -4.12 2.67
C ARG A 65 5.35 -4.52 1.25
N GLY A 66 6.19 -5.28 0.55
CA GLY A 66 5.85 -5.82 -0.77
C GLY A 66 4.61 -6.70 -0.73
N TYR A 67 4.53 -7.61 0.24
CA TYR A 67 3.39 -8.51 0.43
C TYR A 67 2.11 -7.75 0.78
N ILE A 68 2.19 -6.79 1.70
CA ILE A 68 1.03 -5.93 2.07
C ILE A 68 0.54 -5.16 0.86
N ARG A 69 1.44 -4.55 0.09
CA ARG A 69 1.08 -3.81 -1.12
C ARG A 69 0.39 -4.71 -2.15
N ALA A 70 0.92 -5.90 -2.40
CA ALA A 70 0.35 -6.83 -3.36
C ALA A 70 -1.03 -7.34 -2.92
N TYR A 71 -1.18 -7.66 -1.64
CA TYR A 71 -2.43 -8.13 -1.08
C TYR A 71 -3.49 -7.02 -1.03
N ALA A 72 -3.13 -5.81 -0.59
CA ALA A 72 -4.01 -4.64 -0.63
C ALA A 72 -4.54 -4.37 -2.05
N LYS A 73 -3.66 -4.42 -3.05
CA LYS A 73 -4.03 -4.30 -4.46
C LYS A 73 -5.04 -5.37 -4.88
N LEU A 74 -4.84 -6.62 -4.49
CA LEU A 74 -5.75 -7.71 -4.81
C LEU A 74 -7.12 -7.54 -4.14
N MET A 75 -7.13 -7.00 -2.93
CA MET A 75 -8.36 -6.71 -2.19
C MET A 75 -9.04 -5.41 -2.67
N GLY A 76 -8.38 -4.58 -3.47
CA GLY A 76 -8.90 -3.29 -3.91
C GLY A 76 -8.86 -2.22 -2.81
N LEU A 77 -7.97 -2.39 -1.83
CA LEU A 77 -7.75 -1.46 -0.72
C LEU A 77 -6.64 -0.45 -1.07
N ASP A 78 -6.58 0.65 -0.32
CA ASP A 78 -5.48 1.60 -0.45
C ASP A 78 -4.16 0.98 0.02
N GLN A 79 -3.22 0.90 -0.92
CA GLN A 79 -1.91 0.30 -0.69
C GLN A 79 -1.02 1.18 0.20
N ALA A 80 -1.09 2.50 0.05
CA ALA A 80 -0.27 3.43 0.81
C ALA A 80 -0.74 3.47 2.26
N GLU A 81 -2.05 3.46 2.49
CA GLU A 81 -2.63 3.41 3.83
C GLU A 81 -2.22 2.16 4.60
N LEU A 82 -2.33 0.97 3.99
CA LEU A 82 -1.95 -0.28 4.67
C LEU A 82 -0.44 -0.41 4.89
N VAL A 83 0.39 0.09 3.97
CA VAL A 83 1.84 0.15 4.20
C VAL A 83 2.18 1.11 5.33
N ASN A 84 1.49 2.25 5.43
CA ASN A 84 1.69 3.18 6.54
C ASN A 84 1.24 2.57 7.87
N SER A 85 0.11 1.86 7.89
CA SER A 85 -0.35 1.12 9.06
C SER A 85 0.67 0.06 9.51
N PHE A 86 1.29 -0.65 8.56
CA PHE A 86 2.39 -1.57 8.84
C PHE A 86 3.62 -0.89 9.44
N ASP A 87 4.02 0.25 8.89
CA ASP A 87 5.16 1.02 9.38
C ASP A 87 4.91 1.48 10.83
N HIS A 88 3.71 1.98 11.12
CA HIS A 88 3.30 2.30 12.48
C HIS A 88 3.24 1.08 13.40
N PHE A 89 2.72 -0.06 12.92
CA PHE A 89 2.59 -1.30 13.69
C PHE A 89 3.94 -1.87 14.09
N THR A 90 4.88 -1.92 13.15
CA THR A 90 6.22 -2.49 13.34
C THR A 90 7.24 -1.50 13.90
N GLY A 91 6.89 -0.22 13.99
CA GLY A 91 7.83 0.85 14.35
C GLY A 91 8.90 1.07 13.28
N THR A 92 8.69 0.57 12.06
CA THR A 92 9.64 0.70 10.96
C THR A 92 9.29 1.92 10.14
N ASN A 93 10.07 2.98 10.28
CA ASN A 93 10.00 4.09 9.35
C ASN A 93 10.71 3.65 8.05
N ALA A 94 10.25 4.14 6.89
CA ALA A 94 10.85 3.83 5.58
C ALA A 94 12.37 4.12 5.46
N SER A 95 12.97 4.73 6.49
CA SER A 95 14.40 4.98 6.64
C SER A 95 15.26 3.76 7.01
N GLY A 96 14.68 2.60 7.35
CA GLY A 96 15.42 1.50 8.02
C GLY A 96 15.96 0.35 7.15
N SER A 97 15.69 0.30 5.84
CA SER A 97 16.13 -0.81 4.99
C SER A 97 16.94 -0.32 3.80
N THR A 98 18.18 0.09 4.04
CA THR A 98 19.18 0.36 3.00
C THR A 98 19.65 -0.94 2.35
N VAL A 99 18.75 -1.68 1.69
CA VAL A 99 19.16 -2.72 0.74
C VAL A 99 19.23 -2.06 -0.62
N GLN A 100 20.42 -1.53 -0.90
CA GLN A 100 21.03 -1.29 -2.21
C GLN A 100 20.06 -0.96 -3.36
N SER A 101 20.09 0.32 -3.73
CA SER A 101 19.89 0.89 -5.07
C SER A 101 20.02 -0.12 -6.23
N LEU A 102 18.96 -0.86 -6.52
CA LEU A 102 18.61 -1.15 -7.90
C LEU A 102 17.83 0.07 -8.38
N GLY A 103 18.29 0.62 -9.51
CA GLY A 103 18.01 1.97 -9.97
C GLY A 103 16.60 2.46 -9.65
N ARG A 104 16.53 3.74 -9.22
CA ARG A 104 15.33 4.55 -9.36
C ARG A 104 14.87 4.47 -10.82
N VAL A 105 14.09 3.45 -11.16
CA VAL A 105 13.11 3.55 -12.24
C VAL A 105 12.19 4.64 -11.73
N ALA A 106 12.21 5.79 -12.39
CA ALA A 106 11.30 6.88 -12.11
C ALA A 106 9.91 6.28 -11.89
N GLU A 107 9.34 6.51 -10.69
CA GLU A 107 7.96 6.16 -10.38
C GLU A 107 7.11 6.56 -11.59
N PRO A 108 6.38 5.64 -12.26
CA PRO A 108 5.43 6.05 -13.27
C PRO A 108 4.47 6.99 -12.55
N VAL A 109 4.53 8.28 -12.88
CA VAL A 109 3.75 9.31 -12.21
C VAL A 109 2.32 8.81 -12.20
N ARG A 110 1.84 8.42 -11.02
CA ARG A 110 0.47 7.97 -10.84
C ARG A 110 -0.40 9.21 -10.96
N LEU A 111 -0.64 9.64 -12.20
CA LEU A 111 -1.56 10.73 -12.49
C LEU A 111 -2.89 10.30 -11.90
N SER A 112 -3.28 10.96 -10.81
CA SER A 112 -4.58 10.74 -10.23
C SER A 112 -5.63 11.05 -11.31
N ARG A 113 -6.69 10.25 -11.35
CA ARG A 113 -7.78 10.41 -12.33
C ARG A 113 -8.35 11.83 -12.34
N ASN A 114 -8.17 12.56 -11.24
CA ASN A 114 -8.59 13.94 -11.07
C ASN A 114 -7.68 14.94 -11.81
N VAL A 115 -6.36 14.72 -11.82
CA VAL A 115 -5.41 15.55 -12.59
C VAL A 115 -5.72 15.47 -14.09
N LEU A 116 -6.01 14.27 -14.59
CA LEU A 116 -6.37 14.08 -16.01
C LEU A 116 -7.69 14.81 -16.36
N ARG A 117 -8.68 14.80 -15.45
CA ARG A 117 -9.94 15.53 -15.62
C ARG A 117 -9.72 17.04 -15.63
N ILE A 118 -8.90 17.57 -14.72
CA ILE A 118 -8.62 19.02 -14.66
C ILE A 118 -7.92 19.48 -15.94
N VAL A 119 -6.89 18.76 -16.39
CA VAL A 119 -6.18 19.10 -17.63
C VAL A 119 -7.12 19.03 -18.84
N SER A 120 -7.97 18.00 -18.92
CA SER A 120 -8.98 17.89 -19.99
C SER A 120 -9.99 19.04 -19.97
N LEU A 121 -10.43 19.48 -18.79
CA LEU A 121 -11.38 20.60 -18.65
C LEU A 121 -10.74 21.93 -19.06
N LEU A 122 -9.47 22.15 -18.70
CA LEU A 122 -8.74 23.36 -19.09
C LEU A 122 -8.53 23.43 -20.61
N LEU A 123 -8.18 22.31 -21.25
CA LEU A 123 -8.05 22.24 -22.71
C LEU A 123 -9.39 22.50 -23.42
N LEU A 124 -10.49 21.95 -22.89
CA LEU A 124 -11.83 22.19 -23.43
C LEU A 124 -12.23 23.66 -23.28
N ALA A 125 -12.00 24.26 -22.12
CA ALA A 125 -12.30 25.67 -21.87
C ALA A 125 -11.48 26.61 -22.77
N LEU A 126 -10.21 26.28 -23.02
CA LEU A 126 -9.37 27.01 -23.98
C LEU A 126 -9.89 26.90 -25.41
N LEU A 127 -10.33 25.71 -25.86
CA LEU A 127 -10.91 25.53 -27.19
C LEU A 127 -12.22 26.31 -27.36
N ILE A 128 -13.08 26.30 -26.35
CA ILE A 128 -14.35 27.03 -26.37
C ILE A 128 -14.09 28.54 -26.36
N GLY A 129 -13.24 29.03 -25.45
CA GLY A 129 -12.92 30.46 -25.35
C GLY A 129 -12.18 31.00 -26.58
N PHE A 130 -11.33 30.18 -27.23
CA PHE A 130 -10.64 30.57 -28.46
C PHE A 130 -11.59 30.59 -29.68
N GLY A 131 -12.64 29.77 -29.67
CA GLY A 131 -13.70 29.78 -30.69
C GLY A 131 -14.48 31.10 -30.68
N ASP A 132 -14.85 31.58 -29.51
CA ASP A 132 -15.61 32.84 -29.36
C ASP A 132 -14.78 34.08 -29.73
N PHE A 133 -13.48 34.07 -29.40
CA PHE A 133 -12.57 35.18 -29.71
C PHE A 133 -12.37 35.39 -31.22
N ARG A 134 -12.38 34.31 -32.00
CA ARG A 134 -12.21 34.34 -33.46
C ARG A 134 -13.45 34.86 -34.23
N TRP A 135 -14.62 34.94 -33.60
CA TRP A 135 -15.83 35.51 -34.21
C TRP A 135 -15.89 37.02 -34.01
N GLN A 136 -15.46 37.55 -32.86
CA GLN A 136 -15.51 38.98 -32.57
C GLN A 136 -14.61 39.84 -33.47
N GLU A 137 -13.54 39.27 -34.02
CA GLU A 137 -12.61 40.02 -34.88
C GLU A 137 -13.10 40.11 -36.35
N HIS A 138 -14.22 39.47 -36.70
CA HIS A 138 -14.77 39.43 -38.07
C HIS A 138 -16.18 40.03 -38.24
N SER A 139 -16.72 40.77 -37.27
CA SER A 139 -17.92 41.63 -37.42
C SER A 139 -17.59 43.08 -37.12
#